data_AF-A0A0G0AWU9-F1
#
_entry.id   AF-A0A0G0AWU9-F1
#
_cell.length_a   1.000
_cell.length_b   1.000
_cell.length_c   1.000
_cell.angle_alpha   90.00
_cell.angle_beta   90.00
_cell.angle_gamma   90.00
#
_symmetry.space_group_name_H-M   'P 1'
#
loop_
_entity.id
_entity.type
_entity.pdbx_description
1 polymer ?
#
loop_
_entity_poly.entity_id
_entity_poly.type
_entity_poly.pdbx_seq_one_letter_code
_entity_poly.pdbx_strand_id
1 'polypeptide(L)'
;MLDASPSQRWARSSPPKFCYANHAILSVLYIMTKKIIKKKVSKKKIIKKVVKKNIKIKQPKPIGLVTHYFSNIKVAVIKLKDNLKEAQEIRIVGGEKTDFKQVVKSMQVDHKPVKLAKKGKSIGLKVKEHVREGYKVFKS
;
A
#
# COMPACT_ATOMS: atom_id res chain seq x y z
N MET A 1 -63.63 50.03 46.82
CA MET A 1 -63.73 48.57 46.94
C MET A 1 -62.32 48.06 46.68
N LEU A 2 -61.47 47.84 47.70
CA LEU A 2 -61.53 46.76 48.70
C LEU A 2 -61.88 45.45 48.01
N ASP A 3 -60.87 44.68 47.61
CA ASP A 3 -60.59 43.44 48.31
C ASP A 3 -59.17 42.91 48.05
N ALA A 4 -58.47 42.62 49.15
CA ALA A 4 -57.23 41.86 49.19
C ALA A 4 -57.52 40.43 49.66
N SER A 5 -56.51 39.55 49.51
CA SER A 5 -56.18 38.38 50.35
C SER A 5 -56.41 36.97 49.74
N PRO A 6 -55.79 35.88 50.26
CA PRO A 6 -54.38 35.54 50.05
C PRO A 6 -54.17 34.02 49.83
N SER A 7 -53.49 33.60 48.78
CA SER A 7 -52.84 32.28 48.75
C SER A 7 -51.78 32.35 47.65
N GLN A 8 -50.49 32.27 47.92
CA GLN A 8 -49.83 31.21 48.65
C GLN A 8 -48.47 31.75 49.13
N ARG A 9 -48.40 32.02 50.42
CA ARG A 9 -47.17 32.11 51.19
C ARG A 9 -46.81 30.68 51.59
N TRP A 10 -45.99 29.96 50.81
CA TRP A 10 -45.26 28.79 51.30
C TRP A 10 -43.94 28.63 50.54
N ALA A 11 -42.89 28.38 51.33
CA ALA A 11 -41.54 27.97 50.98
C ALA A 11 -40.72 28.99 50.15
N ARG A 12 -39.74 29.75 50.66
CA ARG A 12 -38.83 29.49 51.79
C ARG A 12 -38.46 28.01 51.95
N SER A 13 -38.08 27.37 50.85
CA SER A 13 -37.04 26.37 50.91
C SER A 13 -35.90 26.89 50.07
N SER A 14 -34.85 27.33 50.75
CA SER A 14 -33.52 27.37 50.16
C SER A 14 -33.35 26.10 49.33
N PRO A 15 -32.93 26.16 48.06
CA PRO A 15 -32.59 24.95 47.34
C PRO A 15 -31.62 24.16 48.23
N PRO A 16 -31.81 22.84 48.42
CA PRO A 16 -30.91 22.06 49.22
C PRO A 16 -29.50 22.33 48.69
N LYS A 17 -28.58 22.67 49.59
CA LYS A 17 -27.13 22.72 49.31
C LYS A 17 -26.66 21.29 49.04
N PHE A 18 -27.16 20.69 47.98
CA PHE A 18 -26.74 19.39 47.49
C PHE A 18 -26.30 19.58 46.05
N CYS A 19 -25.07 19.10 45.82
CA CYS A 19 -24.49 18.79 44.53
C CYS A 19 -23.60 19.86 43.85
N TYR A 20 -22.89 20.71 44.60
CA TYR A 20 -21.71 21.42 44.07
C TYR A 20 -20.39 20.64 44.23
N ALA A 21 -20.43 19.31 44.31
CA ALA A 21 -19.22 18.46 44.30
C ALA A 21 -19.16 17.46 43.13
N ASN A 22 -20.18 17.42 42.24
CA ASN A 22 -20.22 16.45 41.13
C ASN A 22 -19.96 17.06 39.74
N HIS A 23 -20.01 18.39 39.59
CA HIS A 23 -19.80 19.07 38.31
C HIS A 23 -18.32 19.10 37.88
N ALA A 24 -17.39 19.16 38.84
CA ALA A 24 -15.96 19.08 38.59
C ALA A 24 -15.54 17.67 38.14
N ILE A 25 -16.08 16.61 38.74
CA ILE A 25 -15.74 15.23 38.39
C ILE A 25 -16.30 14.87 37.01
N LEU A 26 -17.55 15.24 36.70
CA LEU A 26 -18.16 15.00 35.39
C LEU A 26 -17.44 15.77 34.26
N SER A 27 -17.01 17.01 34.51
CA SER A 27 -16.25 17.79 33.53
C SER A 27 -14.83 17.26 33.30
N VAL A 28 -14.13 16.83 34.36
CA VAL A 28 -12.80 16.20 34.25
C VAL A 28 -12.90 14.85 33.53
N LEU A 29 -13.88 14.01 33.86
CA LEU A 29 -14.14 12.73 33.16
C LEU A 29 -14.46 12.97 31.67
N TYR A 30 -15.25 14.00 31.36
CA TYR A 30 -15.58 14.41 29.99
C TYR A 30 -14.36 14.89 29.19
N ILE A 31 -13.45 15.65 29.82
CA ILE A 31 -12.20 16.10 29.19
C ILE A 31 -11.27 14.90 28.91
N MET A 32 -11.17 13.96 29.86
CA MET A 32 -10.37 12.74 29.68
C MET A 32 -10.93 11.85 28.57
N THR A 33 -12.24 11.64 28.50
CA THR A 33 -12.87 10.86 27.42
C THR A 33 -12.70 11.54 26.04
N LYS A 34 -12.86 12.87 25.93
CA LYS A 34 -12.56 13.61 24.68
C LYS A 34 -11.12 13.45 24.21
N LYS A 35 -10.14 13.42 25.13
CA LYS A 35 -8.71 13.23 24.82
C LYS A 35 -8.43 11.82 24.28
N ILE A 36 -9.08 10.80 24.84
CA ILE A 36 -9.02 9.42 24.37
C ILE A 36 -9.62 9.29 22.97
N ILE A 37 -10.77 9.93 22.72
CA ILE A 37 -11.44 9.95 21.41
C ILE A 37 -10.54 10.63 20.36
N LYS A 38 -9.97 11.81 20.64
CA LYS A 38 -9.01 12.47 19.73
C LYS A 38 -7.81 11.57 19.42
N LYS A 39 -7.26 10.86 20.41
CA LYS A 39 -6.12 9.94 20.24
C LYS A 39 -6.49 8.70 19.42
N LYS A 40 -7.71 8.16 19.55
CA LYS A 40 -8.22 7.07 18.70
C LYS A 40 -8.47 7.55 17.26
N VAL A 41 -9.01 8.75 17.08
CA VAL A 41 -9.24 9.36 15.74
C VAL A 41 -7.91 9.60 15.02
N SER A 42 -6.87 10.07 15.72
CA SER A 42 -5.54 10.27 15.12
C SER A 42 -4.90 8.94 14.70
N LYS A 43 -4.96 7.91 15.54
CA LYS A 43 -4.51 6.55 15.19
C LYS A 43 -5.29 5.98 14.00
N LYS A 44 -6.62 6.13 13.95
CA LYS A 44 -7.46 5.69 12.82
C LYS A 44 -7.10 6.43 11.51
N LYS A 45 -6.72 7.71 11.58
CA LYS A 45 -6.25 8.50 10.42
C LYS A 45 -4.89 8.03 9.91
N ILE A 46 -3.97 7.66 10.82
CA ILE A 46 -2.67 7.08 10.47
C ILE A 46 -2.87 5.72 9.81
N ILE A 47 -3.71 4.85 10.38
CA ILE A 47 -4.04 3.53 9.82
C ILE A 47 -4.66 3.68 8.42
N LYS A 48 -5.62 4.59 8.23
CA LYS A 48 -6.19 4.90 6.90
C LYS A 48 -5.15 5.42 5.90
N LYS A 49 -4.16 6.20 6.34
CA LYS A 49 -3.08 6.72 5.48
C LYS A 49 -2.09 5.62 5.06
N VAL A 50 -1.78 4.69 5.96
CA VAL A 50 -0.93 3.53 5.66
C VAL A 50 -1.63 2.57 4.69
N VAL A 51 -2.91 2.28 4.92
CA VAL A 51 -3.74 1.45 4.01
C VAL A 51 -3.86 2.09 2.62
N LYS A 52 -4.09 3.41 2.53
CA LYS A 52 -4.18 4.13 1.25
C LYS A 52 -2.85 4.20 0.47
N LYS A 53 -1.71 4.07 1.15
CA LYS A 53 -0.38 4.01 0.51
C LYS A 53 -0.08 2.63 -0.08
N ASN A 54 -0.70 1.57 0.46
CA ASN A 54 -0.52 0.20 0.00
C ASN A 54 -1.43 -0.19 -1.19
N ILE A 55 -2.42 0.63 -1.54
CA ILE A 55 -3.40 0.38 -2.62
C ILE A 55 -3.17 1.31 -3.83
N LYS A 56 -1.96 1.85 -4.01
CA LYS A 56 -1.56 2.36 -5.34
C LYS A 56 -1.25 1.16 -6.22
N ILE A 57 -2.27 0.69 -6.93
CA ILE A 57 -2.19 -0.41 -7.89
C ILE A 57 -1.06 -0.12 -8.87
N LYS A 58 0.06 -0.81 -8.66
CA LYS A 58 1.29 -0.69 -9.45
C LYS A 58 1.02 -1.44 -10.74
N GLN A 59 0.72 -0.71 -11.81
CA GLN A 59 0.69 -1.31 -13.14
C GLN A 59 2.02 -2.06 -13.37
N PRO A 60 2.00 -3.31 -13.87
CA PRO A 60 3.21 -4.09 -14.04
C PRO A 60 4.10 -3.39 -15.06
N LYS A 61 5.17 -2.75 -14.56
CA LYS A 61 6.11 -2.03 -15.41
C LYS A 61 6.97 -3.06 -16.15
N PRO A 62 7.09 -2.99 -17.48
CA PRO A 62 7.95 -3.90 -18.22
C PRO A 62 9.41 -3.65 -17.81
N ILE A 63 10.11 -4.70 -17.40
CA ILE A 63 11.53 -4.68 -17.06
C ILE A 63 12.38 -4.61 -18.33
N GLY A 64 11.91 -5.16 -19.45
CA GLY A 64 12.72 -5.23 -20.67
C GLY A 64 11.94 -5.63 -21.92
N LEU A 65 12.65 -5.62 -23.04
CA LEU A 65 12.17 -6.04 -24.36
C LEU A 65 13.14 -7.07 -24.95
N VAL A 66 12.59 -8.09 -25.60
CA VAL A 66 13.39 -9.09 -26.32
C VAL A 66 13.81 -8.50 -27.66
N THR A 67 15.11 -8.45 -27.91
CA THR A 67 15.67 -7.92 -29.16
C THR A 67 16.09 -9.02 -30.13
N HIS A 68 16.51 -10.17 -29.61
CA HIS A 68 16.94 -11.28 -30.44
C HIS A 68 16.73 -12.62 -29.72
N TYR A 69 16.58 -13.70 -30.48
CA TYR A 69 16.42 -15.05 -29.93
C TYR A 69 17.21 -16.06 -30.74
N PHE A 70 18.00 -16.87 -30.04
CA PHE A 70 18.79 -17.95 -30.62
C PHE A 70 18.04 -19.28 -30.47
N SER A 71 17.39 -19.73 -31.53
CA SER A 71 16.58 -20.96 -31.54
C SER A 71 17.38 -22.23 -31.22
N ASN A 72 18.62 -22.33 -31.70
CA ASN A 72 19.47 -23.52 -31.53
C ASN A 72 19.80 -23.81 -30.05
N ILE A 73 20.01 -22.76 -29.26
CA ILE A 73 20.42 -22.85 -27.84
C ILE A 73 19.32 -22.41 -26.86
N LYS A 74 18.16 -21.98 -27.38
CA LYS A 74 17.01 -21.43 -26.63
C LYS A 74 17.38 -20.26 -25.72
N VAL A 75 18.20 -19.34 -26.22
CA VAL A 75 18.65 -18.15 -25.47
C VAL A 75 17.99 -16.90 -26.04
N ALA A 76 17.35 -16.12 -25.18
CA ALA A 76 16.78 -14.82 -25.52
C ALA A 76 17.73 -13.69 -25.10
N VAL A 77 17.91 -12.71 -25.97
CA VAL A 77 18.61 -11.46 -25.70
C VAL A 77 17.58 -10.41 -25.31
N ILE A 78 17.67 -9.91 -24.08
CA ILE A 78 16.72 -8.98 -23.48
C ILE A 78 17.43 -7.66 -23.20
N LYS A 79 16.92 -6.56 -23.77
CA LYS A 79 17.35 -5.20 -23.43
C LYS A 79 16.61 -4.72 -22.19
N LEU A 80 17.34 -4.53 -21.10
CA LEU A 80 16.77 -4.11 -19.82
C LEU A 80 16.47 -2.61 -19.77
N LYS A 81 15.28 -2.28 -19.24
CA LYS A 81 14.86 -0.96 -18.78
C LYS A 81 15.00 -0.80 -17.26
N ASP A 82 15.03 -1.90 -16.51
CA ASP A 82 15.19 -1.93 -15.06
C ASP A 82 16.20 -3.02 -14.63
N ASN A 83 16.68 -2.97 -13.40
CA ASN A 83 17.67 -3.92 -12.89
C ASN A 83 17.04 -5.31 -12.66
N LEU A 84 17.78 -6.37 -12.99
CA LEU A 84 17.37 -7.76 -12.79
C LEU A 84 18.43 -8.52 -11.99
N LYS A 85 17.99 -9.38 -11.07
CA LYS A 85 18.87 -10.25 -10.28
C LYS A 85 18.74 -11.70 -10.74
N GLU A 86 19.81 -12.48 -10.57
CA GLU A 86 19.73 -13.94 -10.67
C GLU A 86 18.72 -14.51 -9.67
N ALA A 87 18.15 -15.68 -9.99
CA ALA A 87 17.10 -16.36 -9.21
C ALA A 87 15.78 -15.58 -9.04
N GLN A 88 15.56 -14.52 -9.82
CA GLN A 88 14.30 -13.79 -9.85
C GLN A 88 13.29 -14.46 -10.78
N GLU A 89 12.00 -14.41 -10.45
CA GLU A 89 10.92 -14.83 -11.34
C GLU A 89 10.56 -13.71 -12.34
N ILE A 90 10.48 -14.08 -13.62
CA ILE A 90 10.11 -13.20 -14.72
C ILE A 90 8.93 -13.79 -15.48
N ARG A 91 8.07 -12.92 -16.00
CA ARG A 91 6.98 -13.26 -16.91
C ARG A 91 7.29 -12.69 -18.28
N ILE A 92 7.28 -13.54 -19.30
CA ILE A 92 7.48 -13.12 -20.69
C ILE A 92 6.12 -13.20 -21.37
N VAL A 93 5.69 -12.09 -21.96
CA VAL A 93 4.40 -11.97 -22.64
C VAL A 93 4.63 -11.43 -24.04
N GLY A 94 4.09 -12.14 -25.03
CA GLY A 94 4.10 -11.69 -26.42
C GLY A 94 3.21 -12.52 -27.33
N GLY A 95 2.75 -11.89 -28.41
CA GLY A 95 1.80 -12.50 -29.34
C GLY A 95 0.46 -12.83 -28.69
N GLU A 96 -0.32 -13.68 -29.35
CA GLU A 96 -1.66 -14.09 -28.91
C GLU A 96 -1.64 -15.29 -27.95
N LYS A 97 -0.54 -16.05 -27.93
CA LYS A 97 -0.50 -17.37 -27.27
C LYS A 97 0.69 -17.58 -26.33
N THR A 98 1.66 -16.67 -26.27
CA THR A 98 2.88 -16.88 -25.47
C THR A 98 2.86 -16.03 -24.22
N ASP A 99 2.51 -16.66 -23.10
CA ASP A 99 2.56 -16.08 -21.78
C ASP A 99 2.99 -17.15 -20.78
N PHE A 100 4.22 -17.02 -20.28
CA PHE A 100 4.74 -17.96 -19.31
C PHE A 100 5.64 -17.28 -18.28
N LYS A 101 5.71 -17.91 -17.12
CA LYS A 101 6.58 -17.52 -16.02
C LYS A 101 7.77 -18.46 -15.90
N GLN A 102 8.91 -17.89 -15.59
CA GLN A 102 10.11 -18.67 -15.33
C GLN A 102 11.04 -17.98 -14.33
N VAL A 103 11.78 -18.80 -13.59
CA VAL A 103 12.87 -18.33 -12.74
C VAL A 103 14.14 -18.20 -13.58
N VAL A 104 14.84 -17.09 -13.39
CA VAL A 104 16.14 -16.85 -14.00
C VAL A 104 17.18 -17.78 -13.38
N LYS A 105 17.55 -18.85 -14.09
CA LYS A 105 18.57 -19.79 -13.64
C LYS A 105 19.99 -19.23 -13.80
N SER A 106 20.29 -18.68 -14.98
CA SER A 106 21.58 -18.08 -15.29
C SER A 106 21.39 -16.92 -16.27
N MET A 107 22.24 -15.90 -16.14
CA MET A 107 22.23 -14.74 -17.03
C MET A 107 23.66 -14.31 -17.39
N GLN A 108 23.83 -13.80 -18.60
CA GLN A 108 25.13 -13.33 -19.10
C GLN A 108 24.98 -11.93 -19.71
N VAL A 109 25.98 -11.08 -19.52
CA VAL A 109 26.10 -9.75 -20.15
C VAL A 109 27.47 -9.69 -20.80
N ASP A 110 27.53 -9.39 -22.10
CA ASP A 110 28.79 -9.27 -22.85
C ASP A 110 29.72 -10.50 -22.65
N HIS A 111 29.16 -11.71 -22.73
CA HIS A 111 29.81 -13.01 -22.49
C HIS A 111 30.33 -13.28 -21.06
N LYS A 112 29.98 -12.43 -20.09
CA LYS A 112 30.35 -12.61 -18.69
C LYS A 112 29.14 -13.02 -17.85
N PRO A 113 29.24 -14.07 -17.01
CA PRO A 113 28.18 -14.41 -16.06
C PRO A 113 28.05 -13.30 -15.01
N VAL A 114 26.83 -12.88 -14.69
CA VAL A 114 26.58 -11.75 -13.76
C VAL A 114 25.41 -12.00 -12.81
N LYS A 115 25.65 -11.83 -11.51
CA LYS A 115 24.61 -11.95 -10.47
C LYS A 115 23.53 -10.88 -10.53
N LEU A 116 23.89 -9.70 -11.02
CA LEU A 116 23.04 -8.54 -11.09
C LEU A 116 23.28 -7.81 -12.40
N ALA A 117 22.22 -7.69 -13.19
CA ALA A 117 22.22 -6.95 -14.42
C ALA A 117 21.63 -5.56 -14.23
N LYS A 118 22.41 -4.55 -14.64
CA LYS A 118 22.04 -3.14 -14.55
C LYS A 118 21.10 -2.73 -15.69
N LYS A 119 20.25 -1.74 -15.43
CA LYS A 119 19.42 -1.08 -16.44
C LYS A 119 20.27 -0.64 -17.65
N GLY A 120 19.71 -0.77 -18.85
CA GLY A 120 20.35 -0.38 -20.11
C GLY A 120 21.28 -1.43 -20.72
N LYS A 121 21.58 -2.53 -20.02
CA LYS A 121 22.39 -3.64 -20.55
C LYS A 121 21.52 -4.66 -21.29
N SER A 122 22.17 -5.39 -22.21
CA SER A 122 21.60 -6.53 -22.90
C SER A 122 22.01 -7.81 -22.18
N ILE A 123 21.04 -8.64 -21.83
CA ILE A 123 21.27 -9.91 -21.14
C ILE A 123 20.92 -11.06 -22.07
N GLY A 124 21.81 -12.06 -22.15
CA GLY A 124 21.49 -13.39 -22.64
C GLY A 124 20.92 -14.27 -21.53
N LEU A 125 19.73 -14.82 -21.74
CA LEU A 125 19.05 -15.69 -20.77
C LEU A 125 18.41 -16.89 -21.47
N LYS A 126 18.61 -18.10 -20.91
CA LYS A 126 17.93 -19.30 -21.38
C LYS A 126 16.44 -19.25 -21.05
N VAL A 127 15.59 -19.51 -22.03
CA VAL A 127 14.12 -19.50 -21.89
C VAL A 127 13.55 -20.91 -22.07
N LYS A 128 12.42 -21.18 -21.40
CA LYS A 128 11.71 -22.48 -21.51
C LYS A 128 11.06 -22.68 -22.88
N GLU A 129 10.45 -21.63 -23.41
CA GLU A 129 9.69 -21.66 -24.65
C GLU A 129 10.33 -20.81 -25.74
N HIS A 130 9.82 -20.95 -26.97
CA HIS A 130 10.23 -20.13 -28.09
C HIS A 130 9.73 -18.69 -27.94
N VAL A 131 10.62 -17.72 -28.16
CA VAL A 131 10.32 -16.30 -27.99
C VAL A 131 10.67 -15.56 -29.28
N ARG A 132 9.86 -14.58 -29.67
CA ARG A 132 10.12 -13.73 -30.84
C ARG A 132 10.58 -12.34 -30.41
N GLU A 133 11.15 -11.62 -31.35
CA GLU A 133 11.55 -10.22 -31.15
C GLU A 133 10.31 -9.35 -30.82
N GLY A 134 10.49 -8.35 -29.96
CA GLY A 134 9.42 -7.45 -29.52
C GLY A 134 8.62 -7.92 -28.30
N TYR A 135 8.87 -9.12 -27.79
CA TYR A 135 8.21 -9.63 -26.58
C TYR A 135 8.55 -8.79 -25.35
N LYS A 136 7.58 -8.63 -24.44
CA LYS A 136 7.71 -7.81 -23.23
C LYS A 136 8.02 -8.71 -22.04
N VAL A 137 8.97 -8.26 -21.21
CA VAL A 137 9.37 -8.97 -19.99
C VAL A 137 8.91 -8.18 -18.78
N PHE A 138 8.21 -8.83 -17.87
CA PHE A 138 7.66 -8.26 -16.64
C PHE A 138 8.25 -8.94 -15.40
N LYS A 139 8.23 -8.20 -14.30
CA LYS A 139 8.52 -8.74 -12.97
C LYS A 139 7.26 -9.46 -12.48
N SER A 140 7.39 -10.71 -12.05
CA SER A 140 6.30 -11.36 -11.31
C SER A 140 6.29 -10.94 -9.85
#